data_AF-A0A081FTJ4-F1
#
_entry.id   AF-A0A081FTJ4-F1
#
_cell.length_a   1.000
_cell.length_b   1.000
_cell.length_c   1.000
_cell.angle_alpha   90.00
_cell.angle_beta   90.00
_cell.angle_gamma   90.00
#
_symmetry.space_group_name_H-M   'P 1'
#
loop_
_entity.id
_entity.type
_entity.pdbx_description
1 polymer ?
#
loop_
_entity_poly.entity_id
_entity_poly.type
_entity_poly.pdbx_seq_one_letter_code
_entity_poly.pdbx_strand_id
1 'polypeptide(L)'
;MIREAYSKRKPWLGIVNPEGRFTFSINGVPVRFYRGEPETPEERRFIASPAALQQQSLLPLSESDAAILWFFVMEADSEDYADKVTFCGFDAETREQVSNWEIPLTGTVASKPASVGEKVEPVAKPEVKVKLKAKSADQRKNA
;
A
#
# COMPACT_ATOMS: atom_id res chain seq x y z
N MET A 1 -10.92 -7.31 9.87
CA MET A 1 -10.96 -5.93 9.36
C MET A 1 -12.16 -5.65 8.45
N ILE A 2 -12.34 -6.38 7.34
CA ILE A 2 -13.41 -6.11 6.35
C ILE A 2 -14.82 -6.09 6.97
N ARG A 3 -15.14 -7.11 7.78
CA ARG A 3 -16.42 -7.19 8.51
C ARG A 3 -16.65 -5.98 9.43
N GLU A 4 -15.62 -5.50 10.11
CA GLU A 4 -15.74 -4.34 11.01
C GLU A 4 -16.01 -3.05 10.24
N ALA A 5 -15.31 -2.83 9.13
CA ALA A 5 -15.54 -1.67 8.26
C ALA A 5 -16.97 -1.66 7.69
N TYR A 6 -17.49 -2.81 7.25
CA TYR A 6 -18.87 -2.91 6.77
C TYR A 6 -19.92 -2.87 7.88
N SER A 7 -19.58 -3.28 9.11
CA SER A 7 -20.51 -3.23 10.24
C SER A 7 -20.89 -1.80 10.67
N LYS A 8 -20.15 -0.78 10.20
CA LYS A 8 -20.30 0.63 10.56
C LYS A 8 -20.19 0.96 12.05
N ARG A 9 -19.81 -0.01 12.90
CA ARG A 9 -19.57 0.19 14.34
C ARG A 9 -18.39 1.12 14.65
N LYS A 10 -17.45 1.23 13.70
CA LYS A 10 -16.31 2.15 13.76
C LYS A 10 -16.45 3.12 12.58
N PRO A 11 -17.15 4.26 12.74
CA PRO A 11 -17.44 5.19 11.64
C PRO A 11 -16.18 5.74 10.96
N TRP A 12 -15.08 5.78 11.70
CA TRP A 12 -13.77 6.22 11.23
C TRP A 12 -13.06 5.19 10.34
N LEU A 13 -13.49 3.92 10.29
CA LEU A 13 -12.83 2.87 9.53
C LEU A 13 -13.55 2.60 8.21
N GLY A 14 -12.86 2.80 7.09
CA GLY A 14 -13.38 2.57 5.74
C GLY A 14 -12.55 1.58 4.92
N ILE A 15 -13.14 1.04 3.85
CA ILE A 15 -12.42 0.33 2.78
C ILE A 15 -12.48 1.22 1.54
N VAL A 16 -11.32 1.56 0.98
CA VAL A 16 -11.20 2.40 -0.22
C VAL A 16 -11.26 1.56 -1.48
N ASN A 17 -10.50 0.46 -1.50
CA ASN A 17 -10.52 -0.48 -2.59
C ASN A 17 -10.53 -1.92 -2.06
N PRO A 18 -11.65 -2.65 -2.19
CA PRO A 18 -11.72 -4.06 -1.82
C PRO A 18 -11.11 -4.97 -2.90
N GLU A 19 -10.99 -4.51 -4.15
CA GLU A 19 -10.58 -5.33 -5.30
C GLU A 19 -9.16 -4.94 -5.78
N GLY A 20 -8.26 -5.93 -5.86
CA GLY A 20 -6.85 -5.69 -6.22
C GLY A 20 -5.99 -5.34 -5.01
N ARG A 21 -5.38 -4.14 -4.98
CA ARG A 21 -4.53 -3.74 -3.83
C ARG A 21 -5.41 -3.24 -2.69
N PHE A 22 -5.70 -4.15 -1.76
CA PHE A 22 -6.47 -3.85 -0.55
C PHE A 22 -5.98 -2.55 0.09
N THR A 23 -6.87 -1.58 0.23
CA THR A 23 -6.59 -0.29 0.86
C THR A 23 -7.74 0.05 1.79
N PHE A 24 -7.44 0.30 3.05
CA PHE A 24 -8.40 0.79 4.03
C PHE A 24 -8.12 2.27 4.34
N SER A 25 -9.06 2.93 5.00
CA SER A 25 -8.93 4.33 5.40
C SER A 25 -9.27 4.54 6.87
N ILE A 26 -8.64 5.56 7.46
CA ILE A 26 -8.92 6.07 8.79
C ILE A 26 -9.41 7.50 8.62
N ASN A 27 -10.62 7.81 9.08
CA ASN A 27 -11.31 9.09 8.86
C ASN A 27 -11.33 9.51 7.38
N GLY A 28 -11.51 8.54 6.47
CA GLY A 28 -11.52 8.79 5.02
C GLY A 28 -10.13 8.92 4.38
N VAL A 29 -9.06 8.98 5.17
CA VAL A 29 -7.69 9.07 4.67
C VAL A 29 -7.16 7.67 4.36
N PRO A 30 -6.77 7.36 3.11
CA PRO A 30 -6.24 6.05 2.74
C PRO A 30 -4.92 5.79 3.48
N VAL A 31 -4.76 4.62 4.06
CA VAL A 31 -3.53 4.25 4.77
C VAL A 31 -2.71 3.26 3.97
N ARG A 32 -1.40 3.49 3.95
CA ARG A 32 -0.41 2.63 3.31
C ARG A 32 0.09 1.61 4.31
N PHE A 33 0.24 0.38 3.84
CA PHE A 33 0.82 -0.70 4.62
C PHE A 33 1.58 -1.66 3.70
N TYR A 34 2.50 -2.42 4.28
CA TYR A 34 3.22 -3.47 3.56
C TYR A 34 3.66 -4.58 4.52
N ARG A 35 3.99 -5.74 3.94
CA ARG A 35 4.60 -6.85 4.65
C ARG A 35 6.12 -6.79 4.50
N GLY A 36 6.85 -6.94 5.60
CA GLY A 36 8.31 -6.84 5.65
C GLY A 36 8.76 -6.23 6.97
N GLU A 37 10.03 -5.81 7.02
CA GLU A 37 10.63 -5.18 8.21
C GLU A 37 10.58 -3.64 8.09
N PRO A 38 10.39 -2.93 9.21
CA PRO A 38 10.42 -1.47 9.22
C PRO A 38 11.84 -0.90 9.03
N GLU A 39 12.88 -1.65 9.37
CA GLU A 39 14.29 -1.23 9.25
C GLU A 39 14.81 -1.32 7.80
N THR A 40 14.18 -2.14 6.95
CA THR A 40 14.62 -2.41 5.57
C THR A 40 13.51 -2.20 4.53
N PRO A 41 12.88 -1.00 4.46
CA PRO A 41 11.83 -0.71 3.49
C PRO A 41 12.36 -0.74 2.04
N GLU A 42 11.60 -1.36 1.13
CA GLU A 42 11.94 -1.37 -0.30
C GLU A 42 11.92 0.07 -0.88
N GLU A 43 12.89 0.41 -1.74
CA GLU A 43 13.01 1.77 -2.31
C GLU A 43 11.72 2.31 -2.96
N ARG A 44 10.96 1.43 -3.61
CA ARG A 44 9.67 1.78 -4.25
C ARG A 44 8.63 2.31 -3.27
N ARG A 45 8.78 2.09 -1.97
CA ARG A 45 7.85 2.58 -0.94
C ARG A 45 7.99 4.08 -0.73
N PHE A 46 9.15 4.66 -0.99
CA PHE A 46 9.38 6.10 -0.87
C PHE A 46 8.78 6.92 -2.03
N ILE A 47 8.30 6.26 -3.09
CA ILE A 47 7.60 6.95 -4.18
C ILE A 47 6.30 7.54 -3.62
N ALA A 48 6.21 8.88 -3.63
CA ALA A 48 5.04 9.62 -3.20
C ALA A 48 3.84 9.29 -4.08
N SER A 49 2.84 8.63 -3.49
CA SER A 49 1.54 8.41 -4.12
C SER A 49 0.54 9.47 -3.67
N PRO A 50 -0.56 9.70 -4.40
CA PRO A 50 -1.63 10.58 -3.92
C PRO A 50 -2.15 10.20 -2.53
N ALA A 51 -2.19 8.90 -2.22
CA ALA A 51 -2.53 8.41 -0.89
C ALA A 51 -1.51 8.84 0.17
N ALA A 52 -0.21 8.82 -0.13
CA ALA A 52 0.83 9.26 0.79
C ALA A 52 0.71 10.74 1.14
N LEU A 53 0.35 11.59 0.17
CA LEU A 53 0.09 13.01 0.41
C LEU A 53 -1.12 13.21 1.33
N GLN A 54 -2.21 12.46 1.10
CA GLN A 54 -3.39 12.53 1.96
C GLN A 54 -3.10 12.04 3.38
N GLN A 55 -2.24 11.04 3.56
CA GLN A 55 -1.85 10.52 4.88
C GLN A 55 -1.21 11.54 5.80
N GLN A 56 -0.65 12.63 5.27
CA GLN A 56 -0.14 13.73 6.09
C GLN A 56 -1.22 14.33 7.00
N SER A 57 -2.50 14.24 6.59
CA SER A 57 -3.63 14.70 7.41
C SER A 57 -4.03 13.75 8.55
N LEU A 58 -3.45 12.55 8.65
CA LEU A 58 -3.78 11.60 9.73
C LEU A 58 -3.33 12.09 11.10
N LEU A 59 -2.23 12.84 11.14
CA LEU A 59 -1.62 13.32 12.37
C LEU A 59 -1.50 14.84 12.28
N PRO A 60 -1.84 15.58 13.34
CA PRO A 60 -1.54 17.00 13.42
C PRO A 60 -0.03 17.15 13.59
N LEU A 61 0.71 17.17 12.48
CA LEU A 61 2.14 17.46 12.51
C LEU A 61 2.32 18.96 12.78
N SER A 62 3.07 19.29 13.82
CA SER A 62 3.46 20.67 14.12
C SER A 62 4.50 21.12 13.10
N GLU A 63 4.11 21.98 12.16
CA GLU A 63 4.96 22.86 11.31
C GLU A 63 6.39 22.38 11.00
N SER A 64 6.59 21.09 10.75
CA SER A 64 7.86 20.62 10.23
C SER A 64 7.71 20.56 8.72
N ASP A 65 8.61 21.24 8.01
CA ASP A 65 8.68 21.22 6.55
C ASP A 65 8.99 19.81 6.00
N ALA A 66 9.21 18.83 6.88
CA ALA A 66 9.50 17.44 6.55
C ALA A 66 8.21 16.70 6.12
N ALA A 67 8.16 16.34 4.84
CA ALA A 67 7.12 15.47 4.32
C ALA A 67 7.33 14.04 4.85
N ILE A 68 6.61 13.65 5.90
CA ILE A 68 6.70 12.29 6.47
C ILE A 68 5.79 11.32 5.70
N LEU A 69 6.36 10.17 5.31
CA LEU A 69 5.65 9.04 4.74
C LEU A 69 5.29 8.03 5.84
N TRP A 70 3.99 7.87 6.09
CA TRP A 70 3.47 6.98 7.12
C TRP A 70 3.09 5.60 6.58
N PHE A 71 3.50 4.55 7.28
CA PHE A 71 3.19 3.15 6.95
C PHE A 71 2.80 2.33 8.17
N PHE A 72 1.89 1.39 7.97
CA PHE A 72 1.80 0.21 8.82
C PHE A 72 2.65 -0.90 8.22
N VAL A 73 3.66 -1.35 8.95
CA VAL A 73 4.53 -2.44 8.57
C VAL A 73 4.07 -3.69 9.30
N MET A 74 3.85 -4.77 8.56
CA MET A 74 3.42 -6.05 9.13
C MET A 74 4.54 -7.07 8.97
N GLU A 75 5.07 -7.51 10.08
CA GLU A 75 5.97 -8.64 10.16
C GLU A 75 5.13 -9.89 10.40
N ALA A 76 5.52 -10.98 9.75
CA ALA A 76 4.79 -12.24 9.84
C ALA A 76 5.72 -13.36 10.29
N ASP A 77 5.16 -14.28 11.06
CA ASP A 77 5.87 -15.44 11.58
C ASP A 77 6.13 -16.50 10.50
N SER A 78 6.73 -17.62 10.92
CA SER A 78 6.99 -18.78 10.05
C SER A 78 5.72 -19.45 9.50
N GLU A 79 4.56 -19.16 10.07
CA GLU A 79 3.25 -19.68 9.65
C GLU A 79 2.46 -18.64 8.81
N ASP A 80 3.12 -17.57 8.37
CA ASP A 80 2.55 -16.46 7.61
C ASP A 80 1.50 -15.61 8.35
N TYR A 81 1.41 -15.73 9.68
CA TYR A 81 0.52 -14.90 10.50
C TYR A 81 1.18 -13.59 10.88
N ALA A 82 0.40 -12.51 10.89
CA ALA A 82 0.87 -11.21 11.35
C ALA A 82 1.17 -11.28 12.86
N ASP A 83 2.45 -11.27 13.20
CA ASP A 83 2.96 -11.41 14.57
C ASP A 83 3.28 -10.04 15.18
N LYS A 84 3.70 -9.08 14.35
CA LYS A 84 4.01 -7.73 14.78
C LYS A 84 3.54 -6.71 13.75
N VAL A 85 2.96 -5.62 14.25
CA VAL A 85 2.55 -4.49 13.42
C VAL A 85 3.19 -3.23 13.97
N THR A 86 3.83 -2.48 13.09
CA THR A 86 4.61 -1.32 13.47
C THR A 86 4.17 -0.11 12.65
N PHE A 87 3.79 0.97 13.31
CA PHE A 87 3.47 2.23 12.68
C PHE A 87 4.75 3.08 12.54
N CYS A 88 5.19 3.25 11.30
CA CYS A 88 6.47 3.86 10.96
C CYS A 88 6.28 5.16 10.18
N GLY A 89 7.16 6.11 10.46
CA GLY A 89 7.27 7.36 9.71
C GLY A 89 8.68 7.46 9.11
N PHE A 90 8.76 7.79 7.84
CA PHE A 90 10.01 8.04 7.15
C PHE A 90 10.04 9.45 6.56
N ASP A 91 11.18 10.12 6.65
CA ASP A 91 11.37 11.37 5.94
C ASP A 91 11.36 11.11 4.42
N ALA A 92 10.59 11.87 3.65
CA ALA A 92 10.48 11.65 2.20
C ALA A 92 11.77 11.99 1.44
N GLU A 93 12.61 12.88 1.97
CA GLU A 93 13.85 13.34 1.33
C GLU A 93 15.04 12.47 1.75
N THR A 94 15.28 12.33 3.06
CA THR A 94 16.42 11.59 3.59
C THR A 94 16.18 10.08 3.63
N ARG A 95 14.91 9.64 3.58
CA ARG A 95 14.47 8.24 3.75
C ARG A 95 14.79 7.65 5.12
N GLU A 96 15.23 8.49 6.07
CA GLU A 96 15.52 8.05 7.42
C GLU A 96 14.21 7.77 8.18
N GLN A 97 14.25 6.74 9.01
CA GLN A 97 13.13 6.41 9.88
C GLN A 97 13.08 7.41 11.04
N VAL A 98 12.03 8.24 11.05
CA VAL A 98 11.81 9.26 12.09
C VAL A 98 10.85 8.80 13.18
N SER A 99 10.11 7.70 12.93
CA SER A 99 9.18 7.11 13.89
C SER A 99 9.12 5.60 13.75
N ASN A 100 9.09 4.91 14.89
CA ASN A 100 8.97 3.46 15.00
C ASN A 100 8.10 3.09 16.20
N TRP A 101 6.78 2.96 16.00
CA TRP A 101 5.84 2.66 17.09
C TRP A 101 5.20 1.28 16.91
N GLU A 102 5.54 0.34 17.78
CA GLU A 102 4.94 -0.99 17.78
C GLU A 102 3.51 -0.96 18.31
N ILE A 103 2.59 -1.55 17.55
CA ILE A 103 1.17 -1.63 17.89
C ILE A 103 0.95 -2.91 18.70
N PRO A 104 0.52 -2.81 19.97
CA PRO A 104 0.24 -3.99 20.78
C PRO A 104 -0.88 -4.83 20.14
N LEU A 105 -0.55 -6.06 19.73
CA LEU A 105 -1.53 -7.02 19.22
C LEU A 105 -2.19 -7.75 20.39
N THR A 106 -2.99 -7.04 21.18
CA THR A 106 -3.76 -7.64 22.26
C THR A 106 -4.99 -8.36 21.68
N GLY A 107 -4.77 -9.57 21.17
CA GLY A 107 -5.82 -10.50 20.75
C GLY A 107 -5.37 -11.46 19.67
N THR A 108 -5.59 -12.76 19.88
CA THR A 108 -5.39 -13.81 18.89
C THR A 108 -6.13 -13.46 17.60
N VAL A 109 -5.41 -13.06 16.56
CA VAL A 109 -6.00 -12.81 15.25
C VAL A 109 -6.33 -14.18 14.66
N ALA A 110 -7.59 -14.60 14.77
CA ALA A 110 -8.05 -15.83 14.14
C ALA A 110 -7.93 -15.69 12.61
N SER A 111 -6.82 -16.18 12.09
CA SER A 111 -6.42 -16.24 10.70
C SER A 111 -7.08 -17.44 10.01
N LYS A 112 -8.41 -17.48 10.00
CA LYS A 112 -9.05 -18.19 8.89
C LYS A 112 -9.10 -17.20 7.73
N PRO A 113 -8.39 -17.41 6.62
CA PRO A 113 -8.82 -16.78 5.38
C PRO A 113 -10.28 -17.19 5.23
N ALA A 114 -11.18 -16.20 5.16
CA ALA A 114 -12.49 -16.49 4.64
C ALA A 114 -12.22 -17.13 3.27
N SER A 115 -12.59 -18.39 3.10
CA SER A 115 -12.64 -18.99 1.77
C SER A 115 -13.63 -18.10 1.00
N VAL A 116 -13.09 -17.12 0.27
CA VAL A 116 -13.87 -16.44 -0.75
C VAL A 116 -14.24 -17.54 -1.71
N GLY A 117 -15.53 -17.86 -1.71
CA GLY A 117 -16.09 -18.93 -2.49
C GLY A 117 -15.72 -18.78 -3.96
N GLU A 118 -15.56 -19.94 -4.57
CA GLU A 118 -15.49 -20.20 -6.01
C GLU A 118 -14.22 -19.70 -6.73
N LYS A 119 -13.40 -20.71 -7.08
CA LYS A 119 -12.34 -20.65 -8.07
C LYS A 119 -12.92 -20.08 -9.37
N VAL A 120 -12.76 -18.77 -9.59
CA VAL A 120 -13.06 -18.17 -10.88
C VAL A 120 -11.93 -18.57 -11.83
N GLU A 121 -12.24 -19.40 -12.82
CA GLU A 121 -11.27 -19.78 -13.84
C GLU A 121 -10.76 -18.53 -14.59
N PRO A 122 -9.46 -18.46 -14.90
CA PRO A 122 -8.89 -17.28 -15.52
C PRO A 122 -9.46 -17.11 -16.93
N VAL A 123 -10.28 -16.08 -17.12
CA VAL A 123 -10.73 -15.66 -18.46
C VAL A 123 -9.51 -15.22 -19.26
N ALA A 124 -9.27 -15.89 -20.39
CA ALA A 124 -8.18 -15.58 -21.30
C ALA A 124 -8.29 -14.12 -21.78
N LYS A 125 -7.24 -13.34 -21.52
CA LYS A 125 -7.12 -11.98 -22.07
C LYS A 125 -6.91 -12.09 -23.59
N PRO A 126 -7.59 -11.27 -24.42
CA PRO A 126 -7.30 -11.24 -25.85
C PRO A 126 -5.88 -10.70 -26.08
N GLU A 127 -5.09 -11.43 -26.86
CA GLU A 127 -3.77 -10.99 -27.31
C GLU A 127 -3.90 -9.70 -28.15
N VAL A 128 -3.38 -8.60 -27.61
CA VAL A 128 -3.24 -7.35 -28.38
C VAL A 128 -2.03 -7.52 -29.32
N LYS A 129 -2.30 -7.72 -30.61
CA LYS A 129 -1.27 -7.69 -31.65
C LYS A 129 -0.76 -6.25 -31.85
N VAL A 130 0.38 -5.93 -31.25
CA VAL A 130 1.06 -4.65 -31.51
C VAL A 130 1.66 -4.71 -32.92
N LYS A 131 1.07 -4.00 -33.87
CA LYS A 131 1.67 -3.76 -35.19
C LYS A 131 2.79 -2.72 -35.05
N LEU A 132 4.04 -3.18 -35.06
CA LEU A 132 5.20 -2.31 -35.32
C LEU A 132 5.04 -1.70 -36.72
N LYS A 133 4.79 -0.38 -36.80
CA LYS A 133 4.94 0.37 -38.05
C LYS A 133 6.42 0.48 -38.38
N ALA A 134 6.83 -0.13 -39.49
CA ALA A 134 8.13 0.10 -40.10
C ALA A 134 8.29 1.59 -40.42
N LYS A 135 9.38 2.21 -39.94
CA LYS A 135 9.82 3.51 -40.45
C LYS A 135 10.36 3.31 -41.87
N SER A 136 9.64 3.84 -42.85
CA SER A 136 10.15 4.07 -44.20
C SER A 136 11.31 5.06 -44.14
N ALA A 137 12.33 4.78 -44.93
CA ALA A 137 13.51 5.57 -45.20
C ALA A 137 13.17 7.00 -45.64
N ASP A 138 14.04 7.95 -45.31
CA ASP A 138 14.17 9.17 -46.09
C ASP A 138 15.63 9.36 -46.49
N GLN A 139 15.84 9.52 -47.80
CA GLN A 139 17.11 9.79 -48.45
C GLN A 139 17.46 11.27 -48.24
N ARG A 140 18.70 11.58 -47.87
CA ARG A 140 19.33 12.83 -48.30
C ARG A 140 20.68 12.53 -48.91
N LYS A 141 20.71 12.57 -50.25
CA LYS A 141 21.89 12.74 -51.08
C LYS A 141 22.23 14.23 -51.20
N ASN A 142 23.54 14.49 -51.31
CA ASN A 142 24.23 15.66 -51.88
C ASN A 142 24.45 16.89 -50.99
N ALA A 143 25.71 17.10 -50.59
CA ALA A 143 26.61 18.05 -51.25
C ALA A 143 28.05 17.54 -51.13
#